data_AF-A0A6A5AIX8-F1
#
_entry.id   AF-A0A6A5AIX8-F1
#
_cell.length_a   1.000
_cell.length_b   1.000
_cell.length_c   1.000
_cell.angle_alpha   90.00
_cell.angle_beta   90.00
_cell.angle_gamma   90.00
#
_symmetry.space_group_name_H-M   'P 1'
#
loop_
_entity.id
_entity.type
_entity.pdbx_description
1 polymer ?
#
loop_
_entity_poly.entity_id
_entity_poly.type
_entity_poly.pdbx_seq_one_letter_code
_entity_poly.pdbx_strand_id
1 'polypeptide(L)'
;INTVQQASQVPTRENKLMIVHGALNSASVRILIDSGASNLLCRPGLAKTVIHSKEVQAEGFDGHCSGIKKVKEVSGTLCFGQWTFPDLILPEWDLGKKDFDVILGKPWFFRCNPVIDRRTHQIFNVNSSEGEPERIEGWMIKVTTKTEPQQKLHPLVARVVDEEFRDVFPDKYPTRYHRRVGLSSI
;
A
#
# COMPACT_ATOMS: atom_id res chain seq x y z
N ILE A 1 -26.32 10.22 -47.09
CA ILE A 1 -25.31 10.69 -46.11
C ILE A 1 -25.28 9.65 -45.00
N ASN A 2 -24.29 8.75 -45.01
CA ASN A 2 -24.19 7.67 -44.02
C ASN A 2 -23.26 8.12 -42.89
N THR A 3 -23.84 8.45 -41.75
CA THR A 3 -23.11 8.79 -40.54
C THR A 3 -22.81 7.49 -39.79
N VAL A 4 -21.62 6.94 -40.00
CA VAL A 4 -21.11 5.86 -39.15
C VAL A 4 -20.72 6.49 -37.82
N GLN A 5 -21.55 6.27 -36.79
CA GLN A 5 -21.18 6.56 -35.41
C GLN A 5 -20.02 5.64 -35.06
N GLN A 6 -18.82 6.21 -35.07
CA GLN A 6 -17.62 5.58 -34.55
C GLN A 6 -17.83 5.43 -33.05
N ALA A 7 -18.16 4.21 -32.61
CA ALA A 7 -18.18 3.87 -31.20
C ALA A 7 -16.82 4.24 -30.62
N SER A 8 -16.81 5.29 -29.78
CA SER A 8 -15.63 5.66 -29.01
C SER A 8 -15.24 4.41 -28.23
N GLN A 9 -14.14 3.78 -28.61
CA GLN A 9 -13.55 2.71 -27.84
C GLN A 9 -13.28 3.29 -26.46
N VAL A 10 -14.07 2.90 -25.46
CA VAL A 10 -13.75 3.15 -24.06
C VAL A 10 -12.38 2.52 -23.86
N PRO A 11 -11.32 3.28 -23.54
CA PRO A 11 -10.01 2.70 -23.35
C PRO A 11 -10.15 1.65 -22.26
N THR A 12 -9.81 0.41 -22.57
CA THR A 12 -9.61 -0.64 -21.57
C THR A 12 -8.60 -0.09 -20.56
N ARG A 13 -9.09 0.30 -19.38
CA ARG A 13 -8.24 0.86 -18.33
C ARG A 13 -7.31 -0.25 -17.85
N GLU A 14 -6.05 -0.17 -18.28
CA GLU A 14 -4.99 -0.98 -17.69
C GLU A 14 -4.93 -0.66 -16.19
N ASN A 15 -4.83 -1.71 -15.36
CA ASN A 15 -4.62 -1.58 -13.92
C ASN A 15 -3.21 -1.05 -13.66
N LYS A 16 -3.01 0.24 -13.86
CA LYS A 16 -1.72 0.90 -13.71
C LYS A 16 -1.46 1.22 -12.23
N LEU A 17 -0.24 0.95 -11.77
CA LEU A 17 0.19 1.35 -10.43
C LEU A 17 0.21 2.88 -10.31
N MET A 18 -0.09 3.39 -9.11
CA MET A 18 0.02 4.82 -8.82
C MET A 18 1.46 5.16 -8.47
N ILE A 19 2.25 5.52 -9.49
CA ILE A 19 3.65 5.90 -9.35
C ILE A 19 3.79 7.39 -9.66
N VAL A 20 4.47 8.12 -8.77
CA VAL A 20 4.85 9.53 -8.97
C VAL A 20 6.38 9.67 -9.01
N HIS A 21 6.87 10.70 -9.68
CA HIS A 21 8.31 10.99 -9.75
C HIS A 21 8.69 12.05 -8.72
N GLY A 22 9.84 11.86 -8.09
CA GLY A 22 10.35 12.78 -7.08
C GLY A 22 11.85 12.63 -6.87
N ALA A 23 12.32 13.12 -5.72
CA ALA A 23 13.67 12.90 -5.25
C ALA A 23 13.68 12.52 -3.77
N LEU A 24 14.53 11.56 -3.40
CA LEU A 24 14.88 11.25 -2.03
C LEU A 24 16.29 11.79 -1.77
N ASN A 25 16.38 12.80 -0.90
CA ASN A 25 17.52 13.69 -0.72
C ASN A 25 17.91 14.43 -2.01
N SER A 26 18.67 13.76 -2.87
CA SER A 26 19.13 14.30 -4.17
C SER A 26 19.01 13.28 -5.30
N ALA A 27 18.65 12.03 -4.98
CA ALA A 27 18.50 10.97 -5.96
C ALA A 27 17.09 11.03 -6.55
N SER A 28 16.98 11.08 -7.88
CA SER A 28 15.69 10.96 -8.55
C SER A 28 15.13 9.56 -8.32
N VAL A 29 13.85 9.49 -7.92
CA VAL A 29 13.18 8.24 -7.53
C VAL A 29 11.78 8.16 -8.13
N ARG A 30 11.32 6.93 -8.35
CA ARG A 30 9.92 6.60 -8.61
C ARG A 30 9.28 6.13 -7.31
N ILE A 31 8.15 6.73 -6.96
CA ILE A 31 7.49 6.57 -5.67
C ILE A 31 6.16 5.87 -5.90
N LEU A 32 6.02 4.66 -5.38
CA LEU A 32 4.75 3.96 -5.35
C LEU A 32 3.89 4.51 -4.20
N ILE A 33 2.66 4.90 -4.52
CA ILE A 33 1.64 5.31 -3.56
C ILE A 33 0.78 4.08 -3.25
N ASP A 34 0.99 3.46 -2.08
CA ASP A 34 0.40 2.17 -1.75
C ASP A 34 -0.22 2.17 -0.34
N SER A 35 -1.55 2.32 -0.29
CA SER A 35 -2.30 2.26 0.97
C SER A 35 -2.30 0.87 1.61
N GLY A 36 -1.87 -0.17 0.88
CA GLY A 36 -1.71 -1.52 1.39
C GLY A 36 -0.41 -1.73 2.15
N ALA A 37 0.65 -0.97 1.88
CA ALA A 37 1.91 -1.10 2.60
C ALA A 37 1.79 -0.56 4.03
N SER A 38 2.24 -1.31 5.04
CA SER A 38 2.14 -0.85 6.44
C SER A 38 3.24 0.14 6.82
N ASN A 39 4.32 0.19 6.04
CA ASN A 39 5.51 0.99 6.31
C ASN A 39 5.88 1.82 5.08
N LEU A 40 6.72 2.83 5.29
CA LEU A 40 7.49 3.45 4.22
C LEU A 40 8.68 2.54 3.89
N LEU A 41 9.11 2.48 2.64
CA LEU A 41 10.31 1.71 2.24
C LEU A 41 11.09 2.48 1.18
N CYS A 42 12.41 2.30 1.15
CA CYS A 42 13.25 2.75 0.04
C CYS A 42 14.25 1.68 -0.36
N ARG A 43 14.73 1.73 -1.61
CA ARG A 43 15.88 0.90 -2.03
C ARG A 43 17.12 1.24 -1.20
N PRO A 44 18.00 0.25 -0.97
CA PRO A 44 19.26 0.48 -0.26
C PRO A 44 20.13 1.53 -0.96
N GLY A 45 20.76 2.39 -0.17
CA GLY A 45 21.71 3.41 -0.63
C GLY A 45 21.10 4.71 -1.14
N LEU A 46 19.77 4.87 -1.11
CA LEU A 46 19.12 6.12 -1.54
C LEU A 46 19.20 7.23 -0.48
N ALA A 47 19.20 6.86 0.79
CA ALA A 47 19.31 7.81 1.89
C ALA A 47 20.74 7.89 2.41
N LYS A 48 21.18 9.11 2.77
CA LYS A 48 22.55 9.36 3.23
C LYS A 48 22.75 9.04 4.71
N THR A 49 21.72 9.25 5.52
CA THR A 49 21.81 9.15 6.98
C THR A 49 21.24 7.82 7.45
N VAL A 50 22.10 6.93 7.95
CA VAL A 50 21.67 5.71 8.64
C VAL A 50 21.43 6.05 10.11
N ILE A 51 20.20 5.79 10.59
CA ILE A 51 19.83 6.01 11.98
C ILE A 51 20.30 4.82 12.81
N HIS A 52 19.86 3.62 12.46
CA HIS A 52 20.26 2.38 13.12
C HIS A 52 19.96 1.16 12.22
N SER A 53 20.26 -0.04 12.72
CA SER A 53 19.85 -1.30 12.06
C SER A 53 18.91 -2.08 12.95
N LYS A 54 17.89 -2.70 12.37
CA LYS A 54 16.89 -3.49 13.10
C LYS A 54 16.61 -4.81 12.38
N GLU A 55 16.22 -5.83 13.13
CA GLU A 55 15.74 -7.09 12.55
C GLU A 55 14.25 -6.97 12.23
N VAL A 56 13.91 -7.27 10.99
CA VAL A 56 12.55 -7.23 10.50
C VAL A 56 12.19 -8.47 9.72
N GLN A 57 10.90 -8.74 9.69
CA GLN A 57 10.28 -9.67 8.78
C GLN A 57 9.30 -8.90 7.91
N ALA A 58 9.30 -9.18 6.60
CA ALA A 58 8.31 -8.65 5.68
C ALA A 58 7.31 -9.76 5.33
N GLU A 59 6.03 -9.51 5.50
CA GLU A 59 4.96 -10.41 5.09
C GLU A 59 4.22 -9.82 3.90
N GLY A 60 4.20 -10.53 2.77
CA GLY A 60 3.47 -10.15 1.57
C GLY A 60 1.97 -10.42 1.67
N PHE A 61 1.20 -9.89 0.71
CA PHE A 61 -0.25 -10.10 0.64
C PHE A 61 -0.65 -11.59 0.49
N ASP A 62 0.19 -12.40 -0.12
CA ASP A 62 0.00 -13.84 -0.29
C ASP A 62 0.30 -14.65 0.99
N GLY A 63 0.58 -13.96 2.11
CA GLY A 63 1.01 -14.58 3.36
C GLY A 63 2.45 -15.10 3.32
N HIS A 64 3.20 -14.83 2.24
CA HIS A 64 4.59 -15.22 2.17
C HIS A 64 5.42 -14.29 3.05
N CYS A 65 5.96 -14.85 4.12
CA CYS A 65 6.92 -14.17 4.98
C CYS A 65 8.33 -14.31 4.43
N SER A 66 9.05 -13.19 4.38
CA SER A 66 10.50 -13.25 4.29
C SER A 66 11.06 -13.97 5.53
N GLY A 67 12.25 -14.54 5.39
CA GLY A 67 13.10 -14.77 6.57
C GLY A 67 13.37 -13.46 7.30
N ILE A 68 13.83 -13.55 8.55
CA ILE A 68 14.27 -12.38 9.32
C ILE A 68 15.47 -11.77 8.61
N LYS A 69 15.42 -10.46 8.38
CA LYS A 69 16.51 -9.69 7.75
C LYS A 69 16.90 -8.54 8.66
N LYS A 70 18.20 -8.32 8.78
CA LYS A 70 18.73 -7.09 9.37
C LYS A 70 18.69 -6.00 8.30
N VAL A 71 17.92 -4.95 8.56
CA VAL A 71 17.75 -3.81 7.65
C VAL A 71 18.27 -2.54 8.31
N LYS A 72 18.72 -1.59 7.49
CA LYS A 72 19.05 -0.24 7.95
C LYS A 72 17.78 0.59 7.96
N GLU A 73 17.54 1.31 9.05
CA GLU A 73 16.63 2.45 9.02
C GLU A 73 17.42 3.70 8.73
N VAL A 74 16.92 4.46 7.76
CA VAL A 74 17.55 5.66 7.25
C VAL A 74 16.61 6.85 7.35
N SER A 75 17.18 8.03 7.55
CA SER A 75 16.44 9.30 7.48
C SER A 75 16.72 9.96 6.12
N GLY A 76 15.67 10.51 5.50
CA GLY A 76 15.81 11.26 4.26
C GLY A 76 14.69 12.26 4.03
N THR A 77 14.99 13.25 3.19
CA THR A 77 14.01 14.24 2.72
C THR A 77 13.43 13.79 1.40
N LEU A 78 12.13 13.48 1.35
CA LEU A 78 11.45 13.12 0.10
C LEU A 78 10.72 14.35 -0.45
N CYS A 79 10.88 14.63 -1.74
CA CYS A 79 10.10 15.66 -2.43
C CYS A 79 9.50 15.12 -3.74
N PHE A 80 8.29 15.57 -4.06
CA PHE A 80 7.64 15.33 -5.34
C PHE A 80 6.53 16.37 -5.54
N GLY A 81 6.32 16.80 -6.79
CA GLY A 81 5.45 17.93 -7.08
C GLY A 81 5.90 19.17 -6.30
N GLN A 82 4.97 19.75 -5.53
CA GLN A 82 5.21 20.93 -4.68
C GLN A 82 5.50 20.58 -3.21
N TRP A 83 5.47 19.30 -2.84
CA TRP A 83 5.56 18.86 -1.45
C TRP A 83 6.95 18.38 -1.09
N THR A 84 7.36 18.70 0.13
CA THR A 84 8.63 18.26 0.73
C THR A 84 8.34 17.67 2.10
N PHE A 85 8.87 16.48 2.34
CA PHE A 85 8.71 15.70 3.57
C PHE A 85 10.10 15.46 4.17
N PRO A 86 10.56 16.34 5.07
CA PRO A 86 11.84 16.16 5.75
C PRO A 86 11.76 15.00 6.76
N ASP A 87 12.94 14.48 7.11
CA ASP A 87 13.12 13.53 8.21
C ASP A 87 12.21 12.29 8.17
N LEU A 88 11.88 11.81 6.96
CA LEU A 88 11.18 10.54 6.82
C LEU A 88 12.11 9.40 7.22
N ILE A 89 11.64 8.55 8.11
CA ILE A 89 12.32 7.31 8.50
C ILE A 89 11.84 6.20 7.57
N LEU A 90 12.77 5.63 6.80
CA LEU A 90 12.49 4.53 5.88
C LEU A 90 13.42 3.34 6.19
N PRO A 91 12.87 2.13 6.41
CA PRO A 91 13.66 0.92 6.27
C PRO A 91 14.13 0.72 4.82
N GLU A 92 15.42 0.43 4.67
CA GLU A 92 15.96 0.00 3.39
C GLU A 92 15.51 -1.43 3.07
N TRP A 93 14.94 -1.62 1.88
CA TRP A 93 14.45 -2.92 1.43
C TRP A 93 14.74 -3.16 -0.04
N ASP A 94 15.17 -4.38 -0.37
CA ASP A 94 15.37 -4.79 -1.76
C ASP A 94 14.00 -5.01 -2.43
N LEU A 95 13.60 -4.06 -3.27
CA LEU A 95 12.38 -4.10 -4.07
C LEU A 95 12.53 -4.93 -5.36
N GLY A 96 13.66 -5.64 -5.54
CA GLY A 96 13.92 -6.49 -6.70
C GLY A 96 13.85 -5.72 -8.03
N LYS A 97 13.31 -6.36 -9.08
CA LYS A 97 13.18 -5.77 -10.43
C LYS A 97 11.97 -4.83 -10.61
N LYS A 98 11.33 -4.39 -9.52
CA LYS A 98 10.17 -3.48 -9.58
C LYS A 98 10.57 -2.10 -10.14
N ASP A 99 9.63 -1.45 -10.79
CA ASP A 99 9.78 -0.17 -11.47
C ASP A 99 9.56 1.05 -10.55
N PHE A 100 9.79 0.87 -9.26
CA PHE A 100 9.77 1.93 -8.25
C PHE A 100 10.89 1.72 -7.23
N ASP A 101 11.21 2.81 -6.54
CA ASP A 101 12.38 2.94 -5.69
C ASP A 101 12.01 3.26 -4.24
N VAL A 102 10.84 3.87 -4.03
CA VAL A 102 10.26 4.22 -2.73
C VAL A 102 8.81 3.76 -2.68
N ILE A 103 8.35 3.29 -1.51
CA ILE A 103 6.94 3.03 -1.22
C ILE A 103 6.49 4.00 -0.14
N LEU A 104 5.45 4.79 -0.43
CA LEU A 104 4.71 5.55 0.57
C LEU A 104 3.50 4.72 1.01
N GLY A 105 3.70 4.05 2.14
CA GLY A 105 2.69 3.27 2.82
C GLY A 105 1.78 4.08 3.73
N LYS A 106 0.97 3.37 4.49
CA LYS A 106 0.03 3.86 5.50
C LYS A 106 0.53 5.01 6.38
N PRO A 107 1.76 5.01 6.94
CA PRO A 107 2.21 6.12 7.79
C PRO A 107 2.16 7.48 7.07
N TRP A 108 2.43 7.50 5.76
CA TRP A 108 2.28 8.70 4.96
C TRP A 108 0.81 9.07 4.76
N PHE A 109 -0.08 8.11 4.47
CA PHE A 109 -1.52 8.39 4.36
C PHE A 109 -2.12 8.98 5.64
N PHE A 110 -1.73 8.50 6.81
CA PHE A 110 -2.25 9.01 8.09
C PHE A 110 -1.76 10.41 8.41
N ARG A 111 -0.45 10.64 8.27
CA ARG A 111 0.16 11.96 8.50
C ARG A 111 -0.31 13.00 7.49
N CYS A 112 -0.48 12.58 6.24
CA CYS A 112 -0.64 13.49 5.12
C CYS A 112 -2.07 13.61 4.59
N ASN A 113 -2.96 12.68 4.95
CA ASN A 113 -4.35 12.59 4.49
C ASN A 113 -4.56 13.09 3.04
N PRO A 114 -3.89 12.46 2.05
CA PRO A 114 -3.80 12.99 0.70
C PRO A 114 -5.13 12.85 -0.06
N VAL A 115 -5.45 13.85 -0.88
CA VAL A 115 -6.56 13.77 -1.84
C VAL A 115 -6.02 13.24 -3.16
N ILE A 116 -6.46 12.04 -3.54
CA ILE A 116 -5.93 11.30 -4.68
C ILE A 116 -7.06 10.97 -5.65
N ASP A 117 -6.88 11.31 -6.92
CA ASP A 117 -7.70 10.75 -8.00
C ASP A 117 -6.93 9.62 -8.70
N ARG A 118 -7.32 8.40 -8.34
CA ARG A 118 -6.73 7.18 -8.91
C ARG A 118 -7.00 7.03 -10.40
N ARG A 119 -8.08 7.62 -10.94
CA ARG A 119 -8.41 7.55 -12.36
C ARG A 119 -7.47 8.42 -13.19
N THR A 120 -7.08 9.58 -12.66
CA THR A 120 -6.18 10.51 -13.36
C THR A 120 -4.72 10.32 -12.95
N HIS A 121 -4.43 9.46 -11.97
CA HIS A 121 -3.09 9.26 -11.39
C HIS A 121 -2.50 10.57 -10.81
N GLN A 122 -3.35 11.39 -10.20
CA GLN A 122 -2.95 12.67 -9.63
C GLN A 122 -3.19 12.73 -8.12
N ILE A 123 -2.26 13.41 -7.44
CA ILE A 123 -2.41 13.85 -6.07
C ILE A 123 -2.78 15.33 -6.14
N PHE A 124 -3.94 15.70 -5.60
CA PHE A 124 -4.42 17.08 -5.64
C PHE A 124 -4.01 17.86 -4.40
N ASN A 125 -4.01 17.20 -3.25
CA ASN A 125 -3.68 17.83 -1.98
C ASN A 125 -2.98 16.84 -1.06
N VAL A 126 -2.12 17.37 -0.20
CA VAL A 126 -1.47 16.69 0.91
C VAL A 126 -1.61 17.63 2.09
N ASN A 127 -2.39 17.21 3.09
CA ASN A 127 -2.45 17.91 4.35
C ASN A 127 -1.18 17.58 5.14
N SER A 128 -0.79 18.41 6.11
CA SER A 128 0.25 18.04 7.07
C SER A 128 -0.37 18.12 8.46
N SER A 129 -0.70 16.98 9.06
CA SER A 129 -1.00 16.93 10.49
C SER A 129 0.23 16.41 11.24
N GLU A 130 0.49 16.96 12.43
CA GLU A 130 1.55 16.49 13.35
C GLU A 130 1.16 15.23 14.13
N GLY A 131 0.08 14.54 13.72
CA GLY A 131 -0.43 13.36 14.42
C GLY A 131 0.43 12.13 14.13
N GLU A 132 1.02 11.54 15.17
CA GLU A 132 1.63 10.22 15.08
C GLU A 132 0.55 9.16 14.84
N PRO A 133 0.71 8.28 13.84
CA PRO A 133 -0.31 7.28 13.54
C PRO A 133 -0.40 6.25 14.67
N GLU A 134 -1.62 6.05 15.20
CA GLU A 134 -1.94 4.81 15.93
C GLU A 134 -1.60 3.59 15.05
N ARG A 135 -1.29 2.47 15.68
CA ARG A 135 -0.81 1.25 15.01
C ARG A 135 -1.90 0.67 14.12
N ILE A 136 -1.91 1.03 12.83
CA ILE A 136 -3.02 0.69 11.93
C ILE A 136 -2.74 -0.58 11.14
N GLU A 137 -3.31 -1.69 11.60
CA GLU A 137 -3.29 -2.97 10.92
C GLU A 137 -4.05 -2.93 9.59
N GLY A 138 -3.46 -3.54 8.57
CA GLY A 138 -4.05 -3.72 7.25
C GLY A 138 -2.95 -3.80 6.19
N TRP A 139 -3.21 -4.61 5.18
CA TRP A 139 -2.25 -5.57 4.68
C TRP A 139 -1.78 -5.26 3.26
N MET A 140 -0.46 -5.41 3.04
CA MET A 140 0.16 -5.78 1.75
C MET A 140 1.66 -6.04 1.92
N ILE A 141 2.35 -5.26 2.75
CA ILE A 141 3.69 -5.57 3.26
C ILE A 141 3.75 -5.14 4.73
N LYS A 142 3.74 -6.11 5.67
CA LYS A 142 3.95 -5.84 7.10
C LYS A 142 5.45 -5.95 7.41
N VAL A 143 6.12 -4.83 7.70
CA VAL A 143 7.52 -4.85 8.19
C VAL A 143 7.49 -4.69 9.72
N THR A 144 7.50 -5.80 10.44
CA THR A 144 7.49 -5.80 11.91
C THR A 144 8.90 -5.81 12.48
N THR A 145 9.13 -4.98 13.49
CA THR A 145 10.24 -5.16 14.42
C THR A 145 9.93 -6.29 15.38
N LYS A 146 10.87 -7.23 15.55
CA LYS A 146 10.67 -8.49 16.26
C LYS A 146 10.31 -8.36 17.76
N THR A 147 10.29 -7.15 18.32
CA THR A 147 9.86 -6.89 19.69
C THR A 147 8.35 -7.02 19.90
N GLU A 148 7.53 -7.10 18.84
CA GLU A 148 6.09 -7.14 18.97
C GLU A 148 5.50 -8.49 18.53
N PRO A 149 4.81 -9.22 19.43
CA PRO A 149 4.05 -10.40 19.05
C PRO A 149 3.01 -10.05 17.98
N GLN A 150 2.78 -10.98 17.02
CA GLN A 150 1.57 -10.94 16.20
C GLN A 150 0.36 -10.91 17.14
N GLN A 151 -0.44 -9.84 17.07
CA GLN A 151 -1.69 -9.79 17.81
C GLN A 151 -2.62 -10.83 17.19
N LYS A 152 -2.95 -11.86 17.97
CA LYS A 152 -4.12 -12.69 17.66
C LYS A 152 -5.35 -11.80 17.79
N LEU A 153 -6.29 -11.96 16.87
CA LEU A 153 -7.62 -11.33 16.97
C LEU A 153 -8.13 -11.45 18.40
N HIS A 154 -8.61 -10.33 18.95
CA HIS A 154 -9.20 -10.33 20.27
C HIS A 154 -10.35 -11.36 20.28
N PRO A 155 -10.48 -12.22 21.32
CA PRO A 155 -11.42 -13.34 21.32
C PRO A 155 -12.87 -12.95 21.00
N LEU A 156 -13.29 -11.73 21.37
CA LEU A 156 -14.61 -11.20 21.02
C LEU A 156 -14.77 -10.94 19.51
N VAL A 157 -13.72 -10.43 18.85
CA VAL A 157 -13.74 -10.17 17.40
C VAL A 157 -13.72 -11.49 16.64
N ALA A 158 -12.90 -12.46 17.08
CA ALA A 158 -12.88 -13.80 16.50
C ALA A 158 -14.27 -14.46 16.56
N ARG A 159 -14.95 -14.38 17.71
CA ARG A 159 -16.31 -14.89 17.87
C ARG A 159 -17.33 -14.21 16.96
N VAL A 160 -17.29 -12.88 16.83
CA VAL A 160 -18.21 -12.16 15.93
C VAL A 160 -17.99 -12.58 14.47
N VAL A 161 -16.73 -12.72 14.04
CA VAL A 161 -16.41 -13.18 12.68
C VAL A 161 -16.89 -14.62 12.45
N ASP A 162 -16.68 -15.52 13.42
CA ASP A 162 -17.01 -16.95 13.29
C ASP A 162 -18.49 -17.30 13.48
N GLU A 163 -19.23 -16.49 14.25
CA GLU A 163 -20.65 -16.70 14.58
C GLU A 163 -21.58 -15.83 13.72
N GLU A 164 -21.30 -14.53 13.58
CA GLU A 164 -22.21 -13.57 12.93
C GLU A 164 -21.96 -13.42 11.43
N PHE A 165 -20.69 -13.50 10.99
CA PHE A 165 -20.29 -13.23 9.60
C PHE A 165 -19.78 -14.47 8.84
N ARG A 166 -20.13 -15.67 9.29
CA ARG A 166 -19.66 -16.94 8.71
C ARG A 166 -20.04 -17.09 7.23
N ASP A 167 -21.15 -16.51 6.80
CA ASP A 167 -21.61 -16.51 5.41
C ASP A 167 -20.81 -15.57 4.51
N VAL A 168 -20.23 -14.51 5.08
CA VAL A 168 -19.35 -13.54 4.40
C VAL A 168 -17.91 -14.04 4.35
N PHE A 169 -17.46 -14.77 5.37
CA PHE A 169 -16.12 -15.37 5.46
C PHE A 169 -16.19 -16.91 5.61
N PRO A 170 -16.73 -17.63 4.61
CA PRO A 170 -16.88 -19.07 4.73
C PRO A 170 -15.53 -19.78 4.61
N ASP A 171 -15.30 -20.82 5.42
CA ASP A 171 -14.10 -21.68 5.36
C ASP A 171 -13.88 -22.31 3.98
N LYS A 172 -14.97 -22.44 3.21
CA LYS A 172 -14.95 -22.92 1.82
C LYS A 172 -15.95 -22.12 1.00
N TYR A 173 -15.49 -21.59 -0.14
CA TYR A 173 -16.39 -20.94 -1.09
C TYR A 173 -17.42 -21.94 -1.62
N PRO A 174 -18.71 -21.56 -1.67
CA PRO A 174 -19.73 -22.44 -2.24
C PRO A 174 -19.45 -22.65 -3.74
N THR A 175 -19.52 -23.90 -4.18
CA THR A 175 -19.25 -24.33 -5.56
C THR A 175 -20.28 -23.84 -6.58
N ARG A 176 -21.35 -23.16 -6.15
CA ARG A 176 -22.34 -22.54 -7.02
C ARG A 176 -22.65 -21.12 -6.55
N TYR A 177 -22.02 -20.14 -7.18
CA TYR A 177 -22.68 -18.85 -7.36
C TYR A 177 -23.79 -19.07 -8.38
N HIS A 178 -25.02 -19.29 -7.92
CA HIS A 178 -26.17 -19.20 -8.81
C HIS A 178 -26.24 -17.76 -9.31
N ARG A 179 -25.80 -17.55 -10.57
CA ARG A 179 -26.13 -16.38 -11.36
C ARG A 179 -27.64 -16.23 -11.25
N ARG A 180 -28.14 -15.17 -10.58
CA ARG A 180 -29.53 -14.75 -10.74
C ARG A 180 -29.65 -14.29 -12.19
N VAL A 181 -29.89 -15.24 -13.07
CA VAL A 181 -30.45 -14.94 -14.39
C VAL A 181 -31.90 -14.61 -14.08
N GLY A 182 -32.23 -13.33 -14.15
CA GLY A 182 -33.62 -12.93 -14.25
C GLY A 182 -34.20 -13.62 -15.48
N LEU A 183 -35.02 -14.64 -15.25
CA LEU A 183 -35.91 -15.18 -16.27
C LEU A 183 -37.19 -14.37 -16.17
N SER A 184 -37.26 -13.31 -16.96
CA SER A 184 -38.52 -12.78 -17.47
C SER A 184 -39.01 -13.72 -18.58
N SER A 185 -40.14 -14.38 -18.34
CA SER A 185 -41.03 -15.07 -19.30
C SER A 185 -42.24 -15.52 -18.44
N ILE A 186 -43.50 -15.17 -18.68
CA ILE A 186 -44.27 -14.59 -19.80
C ILE A 186 -45.29 -13.64 -19.16
#